data_AF-A0A1F6S7M4-F1
#
_entry.id   AF-A0A1F6S7M4-F1
#
_cell.length_a   1.000
_cell.length_b   1.000
_cell.length_c   1.000
_cell.angle_alpha   90.00
_cell.angle_beta   90.00
_cell.angle_gamma   90.00
#
_symmetry.space_group_name_H-M   'P 1'
#
loop_
_entity.id
_entity.type
_entity.pdbx_description
1 polymer ?
#
loop_
_entity_poly.entity_id
_entity_poly.type
_entity_poly.pdbx_seq_one_letter_code
_entity_poly.pdbx_strand_id
1 'polypeptide(L)' 'MDFKVSFDKLDELDKKIVALTIQEKTNSEIADLTGFSSGYIKKRLAFLFKKYNVKTKVGLVREIFKFGFCNLSI' A
#
# COMPACT_ATOMS: atom_id res chain seq x y z
N MET A 1 12.09 -14.92 7.24
CA MET A 1 11.45 -13.86 8.06
C MET A 1 10.15 -13.52 7.37
N ASP A 2 9.08 -14.21 7.74
CA ASP A 2 7.78 -14.11 7.08
C ASP A 2 6.95 -13.03 7.74
N PHE A 3 7.13 -11.78 7.29
CA PHE A 3 6.18 -10.74 7.63
C PHE A 3 4.99 -10.86 6.70
N LYS A 4 3.85 -11.29 7.25
CA LYS A 4 2.55 -11.17 6.61
C LYS A 4 1.58 -10.62 7.63
N VAL A 5 1.43 -9.29 7.58
CA VAL A 5 0.54 -8.53 8.45
C VAL A 5 -0.80 -8.37 7.75
N SER A 6 -1.90 -8.71 8.44
CA SER A 6 -3.24 -8.46 7.89
C SER A 6 -3.38 -6.98 7.54
N PHE A 7 -4.11 -6.69 6.46
CA PHE A 7 -4.42 -5.32 6.06
C PHE A 7 -5.01 -4.50 7.22
N ASP A 8 -5.84 -5.11 8.06
CA ASP A 8 -6.50 -4.44 9.19
C ASP A 8 -5.53 -3.90 10.24
N LYS A 9 -4.31 -4.48 10.29
CA LYS A 9 -3.23 -4.11 11.21
C LYS A 9 -2.29 -3.04 10.62
N LEU A 10 -2.57 -2.54 9.41
CA LEU A 10 -1.90 -1.37 8.86
C LEU A 10 -2.40 -0.10 9.56
N ASP A 11 -1.56 0.93 9.61
CA ASP A 11 -2.02 2.25 10.02
C ASP A 11 -2.90 2.87 8.93
N GLU A 12 -3.69 3.88 9.28
CA GLU A 12 -4.65 4.51 8.35
C GLU A 12 -3.97 5.10 7.10
N LEU A 13 -2.74 5.60 7.26
CA LEU A 13 -1.96 6.13 6.14
C LEU A 13 -1.55 5.01 5.17
N ASP A 14 -1.05 3.89 5.68
CA ASP A 14 -0.68 2.72 4.89
C ASP A 14 -1.90 2.14 4.18
N LYS A 15 -3.04 2.03 4.87
CA LYS A 15 -4.30 1.61 4.26
C LYS A 15 -4.68 2.52 3.10
N LYS A 16 -4.59 3.84 3.29
CA LYS A 16 -4.87 4.83 2.24
C LYS A 16 -3.92 4.72 1.06
N ILE A 17 -2.61 4.57 1.31
CA ILE A 17 -1.60 4.40 0.25
C ILE A 17 -1.84 3.13 -0.54
N VAL A 18 -2.18 2.03 0.13
CA VAL A 18 -2.55 0.76 -0.52
C VAL A 18 -3.79 0.94 -1.38
N ALA A 19 -4.86 1.54 -0.84
CA ALA A 19 -6.11 1.75 -1.57
C ALA A 19 -5.88 2.57 -2.85
N LEU A 20 -5.13 3.67 -2.75
CA LEU A 20 -4.77 4.48 -3.90
C LEU A 20 -3.86 3.73 -4.89
N THR A 21 -2.99 2.84 -4.39
CA THR A 21 -2.17 1.96 -5.25
C THR A 21 -3.02 0.95 -6.02
N ILE A 22 -4.09 0.42 -5.40
CA ILE A 22 -5.06 -0.47 -6.06
C ILE A 22 -5.84 0.28 -7.14
N GLN A 23 -6.16 1.55 -6.90
CA GLN A 23 -6.79 2.45 -7.89
C GLN A 23 -5.81 2.98 -8.96
N GLU A 24 -4.65 2.35 -9.10
CA GLU A 24 -3.60 2.70 -10.09
C GLU A 24 -3.08 4.14 -10.01
N LYS A 25 -3.20 4.80 -8.84
CA LYS A 25 -2.65 6.14 -8.65
C LYS A 25 -1.12 6.13 -8.73
N THR A 26 -0.59 7.14 -9.41
CA THR A 26 0.84 7.42 -9.45
C THR A 26 1.35 7.90 -8.10
N ASN A 27 2.66 7.84 -7.87
CA ASN A 27 3.21 8.30 -6.58
C ASN A 27 2.98 9.79 -6.34
N SER A 28 2.86 10.59 -7.41
CA SER A 28 2.54 12.01 -7.34
C SER A 28 1.09 12.22 -6.94
N GLU A 29 0.13 11.53 -7.56
CA GLU A 29 -1.28 11.61 -7.15
C GLU A 29 -1.50 11.12 -5.72
N ILE A 30 -0.79 10.05 -5.31
CA ILE A 30 -0.85 9.58 -3.91
C ILE A 30 -0.31 10.65 -2.97
N ALA A 31 0.78 11.31 -3.32
CA ALA A 31 1.33 12.41 -2.54
C ALA A 31 0.30 13.54 -2.38
N ASP A 32 -0.33 13.97 -3.47
CA ASP A 32 -1.35 15.01 -3.46
C ASP A 32 -2.57 14.62 -2.59
N LEU A 33 -3.07 13.40 -2.73
CA LEU A 33 -4.25 12.89 -2.01
C LEU A 33 -4.00 12.58 -0.53
N THR A 34 -2.74 12.44 -0.12
CA THR A 34 -2.35 12.14 1.26
C THR A 34 -1.74 13.34 1.98
N GLY A 35 -1.39 14.41 1.26
CA GLY A 35 -0.73 15.59 1.80
C GLY A 35 0.76 15.38 2.12
N PHE A 36 1.37 14.30 1.63
CA PHE A 36 2.79 13.98 1.86
C PHE A 36 3.61 14.18 0.59
N SER A 37 4.93 14.29 0.72
CA SER A 37 5.81 14.39 -0.44
C SER A 37 5.94 13.07 -1.20
N SER A 38 6.15 13.14 -2.52
CA SER A 38 6.38 11.95 -3.35
C SER A 38 7.58 11.10 -2.88
N GLY A 39 8.58 11.74 -2.27
CA GLY A 39 9.72 11.06 -1.64
C GLY A 39 9.32 10.25 -0.40
N TYR A 40 8.42 10.80 0.42
CA TYR A 40 7.85 10.07 1.56
C TYR A 40 7.01 8.88 1.08
N ILE A 41 6.15 9.06 0.07
CA ILE A 41 5.36 7.98 -0.53
C ILE A 41 6.25 6.85 -1.07
N LYS A 42 7.34 7.17 -1.76
CA LYS A 42 8.32 6.18 -2.23
C LYS A 42 8.91 5.38 -1.06
N LYS A 43 9.35 6.06 0.01
CA LYS A 43 9.90 5.40 1.21
C LYS A 43 8.84 4.50 1.87
N ARG A 44 7.60 4.97 1.96
CA ARG A 44 6.51 4.22 2.59
C ARG A 44 6.10 2.99 1.78
N LEU A 45 6.04 3.10 0.45
CA LEU A 45 5.86 1.95 -0.44
C LEU A 45 7.00 0.93 -0.30
N ALA A 46 8.26 1.38 -0.21
CA ALA A 46 9.39 0.47 0.00
C ALA A 46 9.29 -0.27 1.35
N PHE A 47 8.82 0.41 2.39
CA PHE A 47 8.52 -0.21 3.69
C PHE A 47 7.41 -1.27 3.56
N LEU A 48 6.30 -0.95 2.88
CA LEU A 48 5.21 -1.89 2.61
C LEU A 48 5.70 -3.09 1.79
N PHE A 49 6.54 -2.88 0.78
CA PHE A 49 7.14 -3.95 -0.01
C PHE A 49 7.94 -4.92 0.85
N LYS A 50 8.78 -4.41 1.75
CA LYS A 50 9.51 -5.24 2.72
C LYS A 50 8.57 -5.96 3.67
N LYS A 51 7.53 -5.28 4.16
CA LYS A 51 6.54 -5.81 5.13
C LYS A 51 5.69 -6.94 4.53
N TYR A 52 5.43 -6.93 3.23
CA TYR A 52 4.68 -7.97 2.53
C TYR A 52 5.57 -8.96 1.74
N ASN A 53 6.90 -8.81 1.84
CA ASN A 53 7.88 -9.60 1.09
C ASN A 53 7.65 -9.59 -0.44
N VAL A 54 7.40 -8.40 -0.99
CA VAL A 54 7.19 -8.16 -2.43
C VAL A 54 8.19 -7.13 -2.94
N LYS A 55 8.34 -7.03 -4.27
CA LYS A 55 9.26 -6.06 -4.91
C LYS A 55 8.56 -5.03 -5.78
N THR A 56 7.26 -5.18 -6.01
CA THR A 56 6.50 -4.37 -6.97
C THR A 56 5.14 -3.98 -6.41
N LYS A 57 4.57 -2.89 -6.94
CA LYS A 57 3.18 -2.49 -6.64
C LYS A 57 2.19 -3.61 -6.94
N VAL A 58 2.33 -4.27 -8.09
CA VAL A 58 1.50 -5.41 -8.48
C VAL A 58 1.62 -6.56 -7.48
N GLY A 59 2.85 -6.84 -6.99
CA GLY A 59 3.07 -7.83 -5.94
C GLY A 59 2.36 -7.46 -4.65
N LEU A 60 2.46 -6.19 -4.22
CA LEU A 60 1.77 -5.68 -3.04
C LEU A 60 0.26 -5.85 -3.15
N VAL A 61 -0.32 -5.43 -4.28
CA VAL A 61 -1.76 -5.60 -4.56
C VAL A 61 -2.14 -7.08 -4.48
N ARG A 62 -1.43 -7.98 -5.17
CA ARG A 62 -1.71 -9.42 -5.16
C ARG A 62 -1.68 -10.02 -3.76
N GLU A 63 -0.69 -9.67 -2.94
CA GLU A 63 -0.61 -10.17 -1.56
C GLU A 63 -1.78 -9.63 -0.73
N ILE A 64 -2.14 -8.37 -0.86
CA ILE A 64 -3.26 -7.78 -0.12
C ILE A 64 -4.60 -8.45 -0.47
N PHE A 65 -4.82 -8.77 -1.75
CA PHE A 65 -6.00 -9.55 -2.17
C PHE A 65 -6.00 -10.99 -1.62
N LYS A 66 -4.85 -11.66 -1.57
CA LYS A 66 -4.76 -13.03 -1.01
C LYS A 66 -5.12 -13.11 0.47
N PHE A 67 -4.85 -12.05 1.24
CA PHE A 67 -5.08 -12.02 2.69
C PHE A 67 -6.38 -11.32 3.10
N GLY A 68 -7.32 -11.11 2.17
CA GLY A 68 -8.70 -10.76 2.51
C GLY A 68 -9.11 -9.30 2.31
N PHE A 69 -8.50 -8.56 1.38
CA PHE A 69 -9.04 -7.25 0.99
C PHE A 69 -10.22 -7.42 0.02
N CYS A 70 -11.44 -7.46 0.56
CA CYS A 70 -12.68 -7.57 -0.23
C CYS A 70 -13.74 -6.54 0.19
N ASN A 71 -13.32 -5.29 0.47
CA ASN A 71 -14.24 -4.15 0.54
C ASN A 71 -13.57 -2.91 -0.05
N LEU A 72 -13.65 -2.78 -1.38
CA LEU A 72 -13.35 -1.53 -2.10
C LEU A 72 -14.60 -0.63 -2.12
N SER A 73 -15.19 -0.38 -0.95
CA SER A 73 -16.25 0.60 -0.80
C SER A 73 -15.62 1.87 -0.24
N ILE A 74 -15.19 2.77 -1.13
CA ILE A 74 -14.92 4.18 -0.83
C ILE A 74 -16.08 4.98 -1.39
#